data_AF-A0AAV3VEL1-F1
#
_entry.id   AF-A0AAV3VEL1-F1
#
_cell.length_a   1.000
_cell.length_b   1.000
_cell.length_c   1.000
_cell.angle_alpha   90.00
_cell.angle_beta   90.00
_cell.angle_gamma   90.00
#
_symmetry.space_group_name_H-M   'P 1'
#
loop_
_entity.id
_entity.type
_entity.pdbx_description
1 polymer ?
#
loop_
_entity_poly.entity_id
_entity_poly.type
_entity_poly.pdbx_seq_one_letter_code
_entity_poly.pdbx_strand_id
1 'polypeptide(L)'
;MNELAERILKAYFIDSLNISDYKVLAGLAGEVGLNIDKALQVLESDKYGAEVRNDEESASKLKISGVPYFVFNNKYAISGAQQPELFLEMLEKVRKEELSLPIEKFTVEEQSQDDSSLGICSDGKCKI
;
A
#
# COMPACT_ATOMS: atom_id res chain seq x y z
N MET A 1 8.46 0.01 6.31
CA MET A 1 9.09 -0.93 5.36
C MET A 1 9.08 -2.30 6.02
N ASN A 2 9.00 -3.41 5.29
CA ASN A 2 9.04 -4.72 5.94
C ASN A 2 10.49 -5.15 6.19
N GLU A 3 10.69 -6.04 7.17
CA GLU A 3 12.03 -6.45 7.64
C GLU A 3 12.89 -7.04 6.51
N LEU A 4 12.28 -7.80 5.58
CA LEU A 4 12.97 -8.37 4.43
C LEU A 4 13.51 -7.30 3.47
N ALA A 5 12.70 -6.30 3.12
CA ALA A 5 13.14 -5.23 2.22
C ALA A 5 14.29 -4.43 2.85
N GLU A 6 14.21 -4.10 4.14
CA GLU A 6 15.30 -3.44 4.86
C GLU A 6 16.57 -4.28 4.85
N ARG A 7 16.44 -5.60 5.08
CA ARG A 7 17.58 -6.52 5.07
C ARG A 7 18.24 -6.62 3.69
N ILE A 8 17.47 -6.64 2.61
CA ILE A 8 17.97 -6.65 1.23
C ILE A 8 18.65 -5.33 0.89
N LEU A 9 18.06 -4.18 1.26
CA LEU A 9 18.69 -2.88 1.04
C LEU A 9 20.03 -2.77 1.78
N LYS A 10 20.09 -3.22 3.04
CA LYS A 10 21.34 -3.31 3.79
C LYS A 10 22.36 -4.22 3.09
N ALA A 11 21.93 -5.38 2.63
CA ALA A 11 22.79 -6.35 1.93
C ALA A 11 23.46 -5.72 0.70
N TYR A 12 22.70 -4.93 -0.06
CA TYR A 12 23.18 -4.28 -1.27
C TYR A 12 24.05 -3.04 -0.98
N PHE A 13 23.54 -2.10 -0.17
CA PHE A 13 24.17 -0.79 0.01
C PHE A 13 25.29 -0.76 1.07
N ILE A 14 25.29 -1.69 2.02
CA ILE A 14 26.25 -1.71 3.14
C ILE A 14 27.14 -2.95 3.05
N ASP A 15 26.52 -4.13 2.95
CA ASP A 15 27.27 -5.40 3.02
C ASP A 15 27.91 -5.79 1.67
N SER A 16 27.61 -5.08 0.58
CA SER A 16 28.13 -5.32 -0.78
C SER A 16 27.89 -6.75 -1.30
N LEU A 17 26.75 -7.34 -0.93
CA LEU A 17 26.37 -8.69 -1.35
C LEU A 17 25.68 -8.67 -2.72
N ASN A 18 25.87 -9.75 -3.49
CA ASN A 18 25.17 -9.93 -4.76
C ASN A 18 23.72 -10.37 -4.52
N ILE A 19 22.79 -9.42 -4.57
CA ILE A 19 21.35 -9.68 -4.41
C ILE A 19 20.69 -10.34 -5.63
N SER A 20 21.43 -10.58 -6.73
CA SER A 20 20.92 -11.38 -7.86
C SER A 20 21.17 -12.88 -7.69
N ASP A 21 21.92 -13.29 -6.66
CA ASP A 21 22.12 -14.71 -6.32
C ASP A 21 20.98 -15.21 -5.41
N TYR A 22 20.26 -16.22 -5.87
CA TYR A 22 19.13 -16.80 -5.12
C TYR A 22 19.54 -17.38 -3.77
N LYS A 23 20.75 -17.93 -3.64
CA LYS A 23 21.24 -18.44 -2.35
C LYS A 23 21.45 -17.31 -1.36
N VAL A 24 21.96 -16.17 -1.84
CA VAL A 24 22.11 -14.96 -1.01
C VAL A 24 20.72 -14.49 -0.58
N LEU A 25 19.80 -14.24 -1.50
CA LEU A 25 18.43 -13.78 -1.18
C LEU A 25 17.68 -14.71 -0.22
N ALA A 26 17.77 -16.03 -0.42
CA ALA A 26 17.12 -17.00 0.46
C ALA A 26 17.75 -17.03 1.86
N GLY A 27 19.08 -16.88 1.95
CA GLY A 27 19.76 -16.69 3.22
C GLY A 27 19.28 -15.43 3.96
N LEU A 28 19.17 -14.30 3.26
CA LEU A 28 18.62 -13.05 3.79
C LEU A 28 17.17 -13.22 4.29
N ALA A 29 16.36 -13.99 3.56
CA ALA A 29 15.01 -14.33 3.98
C ALA A 29 15.01 -15.16 5.29
N GLY A 30 15.94 -16.10 5.43
CA GLY A 30 16.15 -16.85 6.67
C GLY A 30 16.49 -15.99 7.87
N GLU A 31 17.31 -14.96 7.70
CA GLU A 31 17.70 -14.03 8.77
C GLU A 31 16.51 -13.25 9.36
N VAL A 32 15.48 -12.99 8.56
CA VAL A 32 14.24 -12.33 9.00
C VAL A 32 13.12 -13.34 9.37
N GLY A 33 13.49 -14.60 9.58
CA GLY A 33 12.58 -15.65 10.08
C GLY A 33 11.74 -16.37 9.02
N LEU A 34 12.00 -16.18 7.72
CA LEU A 34 11.34 -16.93 6.65
C LEU A 34 12.01 -18.29 6.43
N ASN A 35 11.27 -19.25 5.89
CA ASN A 35 11.84 -20.56 5.55
C ASN A 35 12.71 -20.46 4.28
N ILE A 36 13.98 -20.82 4.41
CA ILE A 36 14.99 -20.72 3.34
C ILE A 36 14.62 -21.57 2.13
N ASP A 37 14.20 -22.82 2.33
CA ASP A 37 13.86 -23.74 1.22
C ASP A 37 12.65 -23.24 0.43
N LYS A 38 11.63 -22.72 1.12
CA LYS A 38 10.46 -22.10 0.48
C LYS A 38 10.84 -20.82 -0.25
N ALA A 39 11.73 -20.01 0.30
CA ALA A 39 12.23 -18.81 -0.37
C ALA A 39 12.98 -19.17 -1.66
N LEU A 40 13.85 -20.19 -1.63
CA LEU A 40 14.51 -20.73 -2.82
C LEU A 40 13.51 -21.21 -3.86
N GLN A 41 12.52 -22.02 -3.46
CA GLN A 41 11.49 -22.50 -4.38
C GLN A 41 10.72 -21.37 -5.06
N VAL A 42 10.44 -20.29 -4.31
CA VAL A 42 9.78 -19.10 -4.88
C VAL A 42 10.70 -18.41 -5.87
N LEU A 43 11.98 -18.18 -5.51
CA LEU A 43 12.96 -17.50 -6.35
C LEU A 43 13.25 -18.28 -7.65
N GLU A 44 13.29 -19.62 -7.57
CA GLU A 44 13.47 -20.52 -8.72
C GLU A 44 12.22 -20.67 -9.59
N SER A 45 11.09 -20.09 -9.17
CA SER A 45 9.82 -20.12 -9.88
C SER A 45 9.42 -18.75 -10.40
N ASP A 46 8.43 -18.71 -11.30
CA ASP A 46 7.84 -17.45 -11.78
C ASP A 46 6.67 -16.96 -10.92
N LYS A 47 6.49 -17.50 -9.70
CA LYS A 47 5.26 -17.35 -8.90
C LYS A 47 4.84 -15.91 -8.66
N TYR A 48 5.79 -14.98 -8.44
CA TYR A 48 5.52 -13.56 -8.19
C TYR A 48 6.02 -12.65 -9.33
N GLY A 49 6.49 -13.23 -10.43
CA GLY A 49 7.07 -12.45 -11.54
C GLY A 49 6.03 -11.56 -12.22
N ALA A 50 4.79 -12.03 -12.35
CA ALA A 50 3.70 -11.26 -12.95
C ALA A 50 3.28 -10.07 -12.05
N GLU A 51 3.22 -10.27 -10.74
CA GLU A 51 2.89 -9.22 -9.77
C GLU A 51 3.93 -8.10 -9.77
N VAL A 52 5.23 -8.44 -9.75
CA VAL A 52 6.30 -7.44 -9.82
C VAL A 52 6.23 -6.63 -11.12
N ARG A 53 5.94 -7.28 -12.25
CA ARG A 53 5.79 -6.60 -13.55
C ARG A 53 4.55 -5.72 -13.59
N ASN A 54 3.45 -6.13 -12.96
CA ASN A 54 2.25 -5.30 -12.83
C ASN A 54 2.50 -4.05 -11.98
N ASP A 55 3.33 -4.14 -10.93
CA ASP A 55 3.72 -2.98 -10.13
C ASP A 55 4.56 -1.98 -10.96
N GLU A 56 5.52 -2.48 -11.75
CA GLU A 56 6.32 -1.67 -12.68
C GLU A 56 5.44 -0.98 -13.75
N GLU A 57 4.50 -1.72 -14.34
CA GLU A 57 3.56 -1.17 -15.32
C GLU A 57 2.64 -0.11 -14.71
N SER A 58 2.19 -0.33 -13.48
CA SER A 58 1.36 0.63 -12.75
C SER A 58 2.12 1.93 -12.51
N ALA A 59 3.40 1.85 -12.13
CA ALA A 59 4.26 3.01 -12.00
C ALA A 59 4.48 3.73 -13.35
N SER A 60 4.68 2.98 -14.43
CA SER A 60 4.82 3.53 -15.78
C SER A 60 3.58 4.28 -16.26
N LYS A 61 2.38 3.74 -16.00
CA LYS A 61 1.09 4.40 -16.31
C LYS A 61 0.91 5.73 -15.58
N LEU A 62 1.47 5.84 -14.37
CA LEU A 62 1.51 7.06 -13.58
C LEU A 62 2.66 8.02 -13.99
N LYS A 63 3.40 7.70 -15.06
CA LYS A 63 4.57 8.45 -15.55
C LYS A 63 5.67 8.61 -14.49
N ILE A 64 5.78 7.65 -13.57
CA ILE A 64 6.85 7.62 -12.59
C ILE A 64 8.14 7.19 -13.29
N SER A 65 9.13 8.08 -13.32
CA SER A 65 10.41 7.85 -14.00
C SER A 65 11.59 7.63 -13.04
N GLY A 66 11.34 7.65 -11.73
CA GLY A 66 12.38 7.57 -10.71
C GLY A 66 11.84 7.18 -9.35
N VAL A 67 12.70 6.56 -8.55
CA VAL A 67 12.41 6.08 -7.19
C VAL A 67 13.39 6.72 -6.19
N PRO A 68 13.02 6.89 -4.91
CA PRO A 68 11.72 6.52 -4.31
C PRO A 68 10.59 7.47 -4.74
N TYR A 69 9.36 6.96 -4.80
CA TYR A 69 8.16 7.73 -5.14
C TYR A 69 7.03 7.33 -4.19
N PHE A 70 6.33 8.33 -3.63
CA PHE A 70 5.31 8.13 -2.62
C PHE A 70 4.00 8.72 -3.10
N VAL A 71 2.93 7.92 -3.06
CA VAL A 71 1.57 8.36 -3.39
C VAL A 71 0.73 8.39 -2.12
N PHE A 72 0.04 9.49 -1.88
CA PHE A 72 -0.83 9.70 -0.73
C PHE A 72 -2.28 9.76 -1.22
N ASN A 73 -3.07 8.78 -0.76
CA ASN A 73 -4.51 8.66 -1.04
C ASN A 73 -4.86 8.81 -2.53
N ASN A 74 -4.03 8.23 -3.41
CA ASN A 74 -4.18 8.26 -4.87
C ASN A 74 -4.35 9.69 -5.47
N LYS A 75 -4.01 10.74 -4.73
CA LYS A 75 -4.29 12.14 -5.10
C LYS A 75 -3.04 13.00 -5.10
N TYR A 76 -2.16 12.81 -4.12
CA TYR A 76 -0.91 13.55 -4.02
C TYR A 76 0.27 12.62 -4.19
N ALA A 77 1.40 13.17 -4.63
CA ALA A 77 2.63 12.41 -4.71
C ALA A 77 3.86 13.25 -4.34
N ILE A 78 4.85 12.58 -3.76
CA ILE A 78 6.19 13.10 -3.52
C ILE A 78 7.16 12.24 -4.33
N SER A 79 8.00 12.90 -5.14
CA SER A 79 9.08 12.25 -5.87
C SER A 79 10.43 12.48 -5.17
N GLY A 80 11.18 11.40 -4.99
CA GLY A 80 12.51 11.39 -4.40
C GLY A 80 12.54 11.30 -2.88
N ALA A 81 13.75 11.18 -2.34
CA ALA A 81 14.03 11.17 -0.91
C ALA A 81 13.99 12.60 -0.36
N GLN A 82 12.77 13.10 -0.11
CA GLN A 82 12.55 14.45 0.42
C GLN A 82 12.80 14.51 1.93
N GLN A 83 12.83 15.73 2.46
CA GLN A 83 12.96 15.97 3.90
C GLN A 83 11.73 15.48 4.67
N PRO A 84 11.90 14.95 5.91
CA PRO A 84 10.79 14.45 6.72
C PRO A 84 9.65 15.45 6.93
N GLU A 85 9.97 16.75 7.00
CA GLU A 85 9.02 17.84 7.20
C GLU A 85 7.99 17.89 6.07
N LEU A 86 8.42 17.67 4.82
CA LEU A 86 7.51 17.63 3.67
C LEU A 86 6.55 16.43 3.74
N PHE A 87 7.04 15.27 4.21
CA PHE A 87 6.19 14.10 4.42
C PHE A 87 5.14 14.37 5.50
N LEU A 88 5.53 14.99 6.61
CA LEU A 88 4.63 15.35 7.70
C LEU A 88 3.55 16.33 7.22
N GLU A 89 3.94 17.39 6.50
CA GLU A 89 2.99 18.37 5.95
C GLU A 89 1.96 17.70 5.02
N MET A 90 2.42 16.83 4.12
CA MET A 90 1.54 16.13 3.17
C MET A 90 0.59 15.15 3.88
N LEU A 91 1.06 14.44 4.90
CA LEU A 91 0.21 13.57 5.73
C LEU A 91 -0.84 14.38 6.48
N GLU A 92 -0.48 15.52 7.08
CA GLU A 92 -1.42 16.40 7.76
C GLU A 92 -2.47 16.97 6.81
N LYS A 93 -2.06 17.36 5.61
CA LYS A 93 -2.96 17.86 4.56
C LYS A 93 -3.99 16.80 4.17
N VAL A 94 -3.53 15.60 3.83
CA VAL A 94 -4.43 14.48 3.45
C VAL A 94 -5.38 14.15 4.60
N ARG A 95 -4.88 14.10 5.84
CA ARG A 95 -5.71 13.87 7.02
C ARG A 95 -6.81 14.94 7.18
N LYS A 96 -6.49 16.23 7.00
CA LYS A 96 -7.47 17.32 7.10
C LYS A 96 -8.54 17.22 6.02
N GLU A 97 -8.15 16.92 4.79
CA GLU A 97 -9.08 16.76 3.67
C GLU A 97 -10.06 15.60 3.90
N GLU A 98 -9.56 14.43 4.32
CA GLU A 98 -10.40 13.26 4.64
C GLU A 98 -11.37 13.52 5.80
N LEU A 99 -10.94 14.25 6.83
CA LEU A 99 -11.80 14.64 7.96
C LEU A 99 -12.82 15.72 7.60
N SER A 100 -12.55 16.52 6.56
CA SER A 100 -13.44 17.59 6.09
C SER A 100 -14.50 17.11 5.11
N LEU A 101 -14.43 15.83 4.68
CA LEU A 101 -15.53 15.21 3.98
C LEU A 101 -16.77 15.31 4.89
N PRO A 102 -17.87 15.93 4.42
CA PRO A 102 -19.06 16.06 5.24
C PRO A 102 -19.49 14.65 5.63
N ILE A 103 -19.36 14.34 6.91
CA ILE A 103 -20.16 13.29 7.52
C ILE A 103 -21.58 13.78 7.28
N GLU A 104 -22.29 13.23 6.31
CA GLU A 104 -23.74 13.18 6.37
C GLU A 104 -24.07 12.34 7.61
N LYS A 105 -23.99 12.97 8.78
CA LYS A 105 -25.17 13.49 9.44
C LYS A 105 -26.45 12.73 9.10
N PHE A 106 -26.48 11.41 9.12
CA PHE A 106 -27.74 10.69 9.14
C PHE A 106 -28.35 10.90 10.53
N THR A 107 -28.87 12.10 10.74
CA THR A 107 -29.75 12.40 11.86
C THR A 107 -31.04 11.65 11.58
N VAL A 108 -31.23 10.52 12.28
CA VAL A 108 -32.57 10.01 12.52
C VAL A 108 -33.23 11.03 13.43
N GLU A 109 -33.88 12.03 12.83
CA GLU A 109 -34.82 12.86 13.57
C GLU A 109 -36.07 12.02 13.79
N GLU A 110 -36.33 11.68 15.05
CA GLU A 110 -37.65 11.25 15.50
C GLU A 110 -38.65 12.39 15.24
N GLN A 111 -39.19 12.45 14.02
CA GLN A 111 -40.42 13.16 13.74
C GLN A 111 -41.39 12.19 13.10
N SER A 112 -42.26 11.68 13.97
CA SER A 112 -43.49 10.99 13.63
C SER A 112 -44.32 11.83 12.66
N GLN A 113 -44.30 11.44 11.40
CA GLN A 113 -45.45 11.48 10.49
C GLN A 113 -45.12 10.62 9.27
N ASP A 114 -45.74 9.43 9.24
CA ASP A 114 -45.63 8.40 8.21
C ASP A 114 -45.86 8.97 6.81
N ASP A 115 -44.79 9.19 6.05
CA ASP A 115 -44.83 9.18 4.60
C ASP A 115 -43.60 8.40 4.11
N SER A 116 -43.78 7.09 3.99
CA SER A 116 -42.72 6.12 3.72
C SER A 116 -42.24 6.22 2.28
N SER A 117 -41.35 7.17 1.98
CA SER A 117 -40.58 7.19 0.74
C SER A 117 -39.14 7.67 0.91
N LEU A 118 -38.46 7.23 1.96
CA LEU A 118 -37.00 7.17 1.99
C LEU A 118 -36.55 5.88 2.70
N GLY A 119 -36.69 4.76 2.00
CA GLY A 119 -36.04 3.49 2.34
C GLY A 119 -35.18 3.04 1.18
N ILE A 120 -33.90 2.78 1.42
CA ILE A 120 -33.05 2.04 0.48
C ILE A 120 -33.49 0.58 0.44
N CYS A 121 -33.34 0.01 -0.75
CA CYS A 121 -33.94 -1.21 -1.31
C CYS A 121 -34.20 -2.39 -0.36
N SER A 122 -35.43 -2.89 -0.46
CA SER A 122 -35.80 -4.26 -0.10
C SER A 122 -36.62 -4.90 -1.22
N ASP A 123 -35.94 -5.40 -2.23
CA ASP A 123 -36.27 -6.63 -2.95
C ASP A 123 -35.77 -7.87 -2.18
N GLY A 124 -35.84 -7.78 -0.85
CA GLY A 124 -36.60 -8.80 -0.13
C GLY A 124 -36.17 -9.13 1.29
N LYS A 125 -35.00 -8.68 1.77
CA LYS A 125 -34.61 -8.79 3.20
C LYS A 125 -33.61 -7.69 3.62
N CYS A 126 -34.11 -6.51 3.99
CA CYS A 126 -33.43 -5.68 4.99
C CYS A 126 -33.72 -6.29 6.36
N LYS A 127 -32.68 -6.78 7.05
CA LYS A 127 -32.76 -7.07 8.48
C LYS A 127 -32.31 -5.81 9.22
N ILE A 128 -33.24 -5.16 9.90
CA ILE A 128 -32.98 -4.37 11.11
C ILE A 128 -33.41 -5.26 12.28
#